data_AF-A0A932LW19-F1
#
_entry.id   AF-A0A932LW19-F1
#
_cell.length_a   1.000
_cell.length_b   1.000
_cell.length_c   1.000
_cell.angle_alpha   90.00
_cell.angle_beta   90.00
_cell.angle_gamma   90.00
#
_symmetry.space_group_name_H-M   'P 1'
#
loop_
_entity.id
_entity.type
_entity.pdbx_description
1 polymer ?
#
loop_
_entity_poly.entity_id
_entity_poly.type
_entity_poly.pdbx_seq_one_letter_code
_entity_poly.pdbx_strand_id
1 'polypeptide(L)'
;MSAKQYPQPSVNADIVASHGLSAEEYQRIVKILGREPNYTELGVFSVMWSEHCSYKSSKVHLKLLPTEGPAVLQGPGENAGIVNIGAGLVAAFKMESHNHPSFIEPYQGAATGVGGIL
;
A
#
# COMPACT_ATOMS: atom_id res chain seq x y z
N MET A 1 30.62 4.87 6.60
CA MET A 1 30.64 4.35 5.22
C MET A 1 29.86 5.33 4.36
N SER A 2 30.49 5.98 3.36
CA SER A 2 29.74 6.85 2.45
C SER A 2 28.96 5.97 1.49
N ALA A 3 27.62 6.08 1.47
CA ALA A 3 26.80 5.38 0.49
C ALA A 3 27.24 5.78 -0.92
N LYS A 4 27.35 4.80 -1.82
CA LYS A 4 27.67 5.05 -3.24
C LYS A 4 26.49 5.79 -3.86
N GLN A 5 26.68 7.04 -4.25
CA GLN A 5 25.61 7.85 -4.84
C GLN A 5 25.50 7.51 -6.33
N TYR A 6 24.36 6.93 -6.73
CA TYR A 6 24.06 6.67 -8.13
C TYR A 6 23.50 7.94 -8.79
N PRO A 7 23.81 8.21 -10.07
CA PRO A 7 23.20 9.33 -10.80
C PRO A 7 21.68 9.18 -10.80
N GLN A 8 20.97 10.24 -10.45
CA GLN A 8 19.50 10.27 -10.45
C GLN A 8 18.99 11.37 -11.39
N PRO A 9 17.84 11.15 -12.05
CA PRO A 9 17.14 12.23 -12.75
C PRO A 9 16.84 13.40 -11.81
N SER A 10 16.91 14.63 -12.34
CA SER A 10 16.42 15.80 -11.61
C SER A 10 14.89 15.73 -11.51
N VAL A 11 14.34 15.95 -10.32
CA VAL A 11 12.88 16.03 -10.16
C VAL A 11 12.38 17.34 -10.79
N ASN A 12 11.38 17.23 -11.65
CA ASN A 12 10.69 18.36 -12.28
C ASN A 12 9.18 18.06 -12.37
N ALA A 13 8.38 19.03 -12.84
CA ALA A 13 6.93 18.90 -12.89
C ALA A 13 6.45 17.68 -13.71
N ASP A 14 7.10 17.39 -14.84
CA ASP A 14 6.74 16.25 -15.69
C ASP A 14 7.04 14.91 -15.00
N ILE A 15 8.15 14.82 -14.27
CA ILE A 15 8.50 13.64 -13.48
C ILE A 15 7.50 13.46 -12.33
N VAL A 16 7.12 14.54 -11.63
CA VAL A 16 6.09 14.46 -10.57
C VAL A 16 4.75 13.96 -11.13
N ALA A 17 4.32 14.50 -12.27
CA ALA A 17 3.07 14.10 -12.92
C ALA A 17 3.10 12.64 -13.41
N SER A 18 4.22 12.18 -13.98
CA SER A 18 4.37 10.77 -14.42
C SER A 18 4.38 9.77 -13.27
N HIS A 19 4.69 10.21 -12.05
CA HIS A 19 4.55 9.42 -10.83
C HIS A 19 3.11 9.40 -10.27
N GLY A 20 2.15 10.04 -10.96
CA GLY A 20 0.74 10.07 -10.55
C GLY A 20 0.47 10.92 -9.30
N LEU A 21 1.40 11.82 -8.95
CA LEU A 21 1.23 12.75 -7.84
C LEU A 21 0.60 14.06 -8.34
N SER A 22 -0.42 14.52 -7.64
CA SER A 22 -0.96 15.87 -7.82
C SER A 22 0.01 16.93 -7.32
N ALA A 23 -0.18 18.18 -7.76
CA ALA A 23 0.60 19.31 -7.26
C ALA A 23 0.49 19.47 -5.74
N GLU A 24 -0.70 19.22 -5.17
CA GLU A 24 -0.94 19.28 -3.72
C GLU A 24 -0.20 18.19 -2.96
N GLU A 25 -0.20 16.96 -3.47
CA GLU A 25 0.56 15.85 -2.88
C GLU A 25 2.06 16.14 -2.92
N TYR A 26 2.60 16.69 -4.03
CA TYR A 26 4.00 17.10 -4.11
C TYR A 26 4.36 18.17 -3.08
N GLN A 27 3.55 19.23 -2.96
CA GLN A 27 3.80 20.27 -1.96
C GLN A 27 3.77 19.71 -0.53
N ARG A 28 2.92 18.72 -0.27
CA ARG A 28 2.88 18.03 1.02
C ARG A 28 4.15 17.21 1.26
N ILE A 29 4.69 16.56 0.24
CA ILE A 29 5.98 15.85 0.33
C ILE A 29 7.10 16.83 0.68
N VAL A 30 7.21 17.96 -0.03
CA VAL A 30 8.22 19.00 0.25
C VAL A 30 8.10 19.51 1.68
N LYS A 31 6.87 19.72 2.17
CA LYS A 31 6.62 20.14 3.55
C LYS A 31 7.04 19.08 4.58
N ILE A 32 6.79 17.81 4.32
CA ILE A 32 7.17 16.70 5.22
C ILE A 32 8.69 16.57 5.31
N LEU A 33 9.38 16.69 4.18
CA LEU A 33 10.84 16.55 4.10
C LEU A 33 11.60 17.83 4.50
N GLY A 34 10.96 18.99 4.43
CA GLY A 34 11.60 20.30 4.61
C GLY A 34 12.52 20.70 3.43
N ARG A 35 12.48 19.95 2.33
CA ARG A 35 13.24 20.18 1.09
C ARG A 35 12.58 19.44 -0.07
N GLU A 36 13.04 19.69 -1.29
CA GLU A 36 12.61 18.88 -2.43
C GLU A 36 13.08 17.42 -2.31
N PRO A 37 12.23 16.44 -2.66
CA PRO A 37 12.63 15.04 -2.71
C PRO A 37 13.62 14.81 -3.86
N ASN A 38 14.55 13.88 -3.68
CA ASN A 38 15.27 13.30 -4.81
C ASN A 38 14.38 12.31 -5.58
N TYR A 39 14.85 11.81 -6.72
CA TYR A 39 14.08 10.90 -7.58
C TYR A 39 13.64 9.63 -6.85
N THR A 40 14.54 9.02 -6.06
CA THR A 40 14.22 7.82 -5.29
C THR A 40 13.16 8.09 -4.23
N GLU A 41 13.29 9.18 -3.48
CA GLU A 41 12.32 9.58 -2.46
C GLU A 41 10.94 9.85 -3.09
N LEU A 42 10.91 10.55 -4.22
CA LEU A 42 9.68 10.80 -4.97
C LEU A 42 8.99 9.49 -5.36
N GLY A 43 9.75 8.50 -5.87
CA GLY A 43 9.24 7.17 -6.21
C GLY A 43 8.69 6.39 -5.02
N VAL A 44 9.31 6.53 -3.84
CA VAL A 44 8.80 5.93 -2.61
C VAL A 44 7.47 6.58 -2.22
N PHE A 45 7.39 7.91 -2.22
CA PHE A 45 6.13 8.61 -1.92
C PHE A 45 5.02 8.24 -2.91
N SER A 46 5.33 8.16 -4.21
CA SER A 46 4.32 7.89 -5.24
C SER A 46 3.66 6.52 -5.07
N VAL A 47 4.44 5.48 -4.79
CA VAL A 47 3.91 4.12 -4.56
C VAL A 47 3.14 4.08 -3.24
N MET A 48 3.73 4.61 -2.16
CA MET A 48 3.12 4.55 -0.83
C MET A 48 1.82 5.37 -0.72
N TRP A 49 1.67 6.43 -1.52
CA TRP A 49 0.46 7.27 -1.57
C TRP A 49 -0.48 6.93 -2.74
N SER A 50 -0.19 5.85 -3.48
CA SER A 50 -1.12 5.28 -4.45
C SER A 50 -2.41 4.81 -3.76
N GLU A 51 -3.52 4.69 -4.49
CA GLU A 51 -4.76 4.16 -3.92
C GLU A 51 -4.57 2.73 -3.39
N HIS A 52 -3.77 1.93 -4.08
CA HIS A 52 -3.49 0.54 -3.72
C HIS A 52 -2.85 0.40 -2.34
N CYS A 53 -1.91 1.29 -1.97
CA CYS A 53 -1.25 1.23 -0.66
C CYS A 53 -1.95 2.05 0.42
N SER A 54 -2.49 3.22 0.06
CA SER A 54 -2.97 4.19 1.05
C SER A 54 -4.47 4.08 1.36
N TYR A 55 -5.24 3.44 0.46
CA TYR A 55 -6.70 3.39 0.52
C TYR A 55 -7.31 4.81 0.60
N LYS A 56 -6.67 5.83 -0.01
CA LYS A 56 -7.01 7.24 0.22
C LYS A 56 -8.45 7.59 -0.12
N SER A 57 -9.06 6.94 -1.11
CA SER A 57 -10.48 7.11 -1.43
C SER A 57 -11.40 6.21 -0.59
N SER A 58 -10.98 4.97 -0.31
CA SER A 58 -11.83 3.94 0.29
C SER A 58 -11.84 3.94 1.82
N LYS A 59 -10.77 4.40 2.47
CA LYS A 59 -10.58 4.38 3.93
C LYS A 59 -11.71 5.08 4.69
N VAL A 60 -12.27 6.15 4.16
CA VAL A 60 -13.38 6.88 4.81
C VAL A 60 -14.64 6.03 4.90
N HIS A 61 -14.89 5.18 3.90
CA HIS A 61 -16.04 4.29 3.85
C HIS A 61 -15.81 3.02 4.68
N LEU A 62 -14.59 2.46 4.64
CA LEU A 62 -14.24 1.25 5.40
C LEU A 62 -14.35 1.44 6.92
N LYS A 63 -14.14 2.66 7.42
CA LYS A 63 -14.33 3.00 8.85
C LYS A 63 -15.75 2.85 9.36
N LEU A 64 -16.75 2.77 8.47
CA LEU A 64 -18.16 2.62 8.84
C LEU A 64 -18.53 1.16 9.13
N LEU A 65 -17.67 0.21 8.77
CA LEU A 65 -17.94 -1.21 8.97
C LEU A 65 -17.79 -1.58 10.46
N PRO A 66 -18.66 -2.47 10.99
CA PRO A 66 -18.47 -3.01 12.33
C PRO A 66 -17.21 -3.89 12.35
N THR A 67 -16.36 -3.68 13.35
CA THR A 67 -15.04 -4.36 13.45
C THR A 67 -14.85 -5.11 14.77
N GLU A 68 -15.80 -5.01 15.68
CA GLU A 68 -15.76 -5.62 17.01
C GLU A 68 -16.80 -6.74 17.12
N GLY A 69 -16.48 -7.75 17.93
CA GLY A 69 -17.38 -8.86 18.23
C GLY A 69 -16.76 -9.82 19.22
N PRO A 70 -17.56 -10.64 19.93
CA PRO A 70 -17.06 -11.49 21.03
C PRO A 70 -16.07 -12.57 20.58
N ALA A 71 -16.13 -12.97 19.30
CA ALA A 71 -15.19 -13.93 18.73
C ALA A 71 -13.99 -13.26 18.04
N VAL A 72 -13.97 -11.94 17.89
CA VAL A 72 -12.88 -11.22 17.21
C VAL A 72 -11.70 -11.11 18.17
N LEU A 73 -10.59 -11.75 17.83
CA LEU A 73 -9.33 -11.61 18.56
C LEU A 73 -8.44 -10.54 17.93
N GLN A 74 -8.49 -10.40 16.60
CA GLN A 74 -7.78 -9.35 15.87
C GLN A 74 -8.66 -8.82 14.72
N GLY A 75 -9.00 -7.53 14.79
CA GLY A 75 -9.70 -6.80 13.73
C GLY A 75 -8.75 -6.16 12.71
N PRO A 76 -9.23 -5.22 11.88
CA PRO A 76 -8.41 -4.53 10.89
C PRO A 76 -7.22 -3.78 11.52
N GLY A 77 -6.05 -3.85 10.88
CA GLY A 77 -4.82 -3.18 11.32
C GLY A 77 -3.57 -4.03 11.07
N GLU A 78 -3.72 -5.35 11.16
CA GLU A 78 -2.68 -6.33 10.89
C GLU A 78 -2.86 -6.99 9.52
N ASN A 79 -1.91 -7.86 9.15
CA ASN A 79 -1.91 -8.56 7.87
C ASN A 79 -3.09 -9.53 7.67
N ALA A 80 -3.79 -9.96 8.72
CA ALA A 80 -4.98 -10.81 8.64
C ALA A 80 -5.89 -10.60 9.86
N GLY A 81 -7.20 -10.90 9.69
CA GLY A 81 -8.15 -10.94 10.80
C GLY A 81 -8.10 -12.29 11.51
N ILE A 82 -8.32 -12.31 12.83
CA ILE A 82 -8.30 -13.54 13.64
C ILE A 82 -9.58 -13.65 14.45
N VAL A 83 -10.22 -14.82 14.37
CA VAL A 83 -11.41 -15.16 15.16
C VAL A 83 -11.20 -16.42 15.99
N ASN A 84 -11.75 -16.44 17.20
CA ASN A 84 -11.81 -17.62 18.06
C ASN A 84 -12.88 -18.58 17.55
N ILE A 85 -12.51 -19.85 17.35
CA ILE A 85 -13.41 -20.91 16.87
C ILE A 85 -13.69 -21.99 17.93
N GLY A 86 -13.25 -21.77 19.17
CA GLY A 86 -13.44 -22.67 20.30
C GLY A 86 -12.33 -23.71 20.45
N ALA A 87 -12.41 -24.52 21.51
CA ALA A 87 -11.45 -25.59 21.82
C ALA A 87 -9.96 -25.15 21.86
N GLY A 88 -9.70 -23.88 22.18
CA GLY A 88 -8.34 -23.31 22.18
C GLY A 88 -7.77 -23.06 20.78
N LEU A 89 -8.61 -23.10 19.73
CA LEU A 89 -8.23 -22.88 18.34
C LEU A 89 -8.71 -21.51 17.83
N VAL A 90 -7.99 -20.99 16.84
CA VAL A 90 -8.30 -19.72 16.17
C VAL A 90 -8.18 -19.88 14.66
N ALA A 91 -8.93 -19.07 13.91
CA ALA A 91 -8.81 -18.98 12.46
C ALA A 91 -8.26 -17.60 12.07
N ALA A 92 -7.11 -17.59 11.41
CA ALA A 92 -6.57 -16.42 10.74
C ALA A 92 -6.99 -16.45 9.26
N PHE A 93 -7.61 -15.39 8.77
CA PHE A 93 -8.06 -15.33 7.37
C PHE A 93 -8.01 -13.91 6.82
N LYS A 94 -7.81 -13.83 5.50
CA LYS A 94 -7.85 -12.62 4.69
C LYS A 94 -8.23 -12.98 3.27
N MET A 95 -8.68 -11.98 2.52
CA MET A 95 -8.88 -12.06 1.09
C MET A 95 -8.11 -10.92 0.42
N GLU A 96 -7.39 -11.25 -0.64
CA GLU A 96 -6.67 -10.30 -1.49
C GLU A 96 -7.11 -10.45 -2.94
N SER A 97 -6.73 -9.48 -3.77
CA SER A 97 -7.00 -9.50 -5.20
C SER A 97 -5.72 -9.17 -5.97
N HIS A 98 -5.51 -9.84 -7.10
CA HIS A 98 -4.35 -9.61 -7.97
C HIS A 98 -4.81 -9.34 -9.41
N ASN A 99 -5.78 -8.44 -9.52
CA ASN A 99 -6.63 -8.30 -10.72
C ASN A 99 -5.86 -7.79 -11.95
N HIS A 100 -5.19 -6.64 -11.84
CA HIS A 100 -4.51 -6.02 -12.97
C HIS A 100 -3.38 -6.91 -13.53
N PRO A 101 -2.51 -7.52 -12.71
CA PRO A 101 -1.51 -8.44 -13.24
C PRO A 101 -2.12 -9.68 -13.88
N SER A 102 -3.16 -10.27 -13.27
CA SER A 102 -3.84 -11.45 -13.83
C SER A 102 -4.59 -11.18 -15.13
N PHE A 103 -5.02 -9.93 -15.37
CA PHE A 103 -5.59 -9.51 -16.65
C PHE A 103 -4.55 -9.51 -17.78
N ILE A 104 -3.30 -9.12 -17.47
CA ILE A 104 -2.21 -9.04 -18.46
C ILE A 104 -1.57 -10.41 -18.67
N GLU A 105 -1.28 -11.13 -17.59
CA GLU A 105 -0.67 -12.46 -17.61
C GLU A 105 -1.36 -13.33 -16.54
N PRO A 106 -2.27 -14.23 -16.95
CA PRO A 106 -3.12 -14.95 -16.01
C PRO A 106 -2.38 -15.93 -15.10
N TYR A 107 -1.36 -16.63 -15.59
CA TYR A 107 -0.77 -17.74 -14.85
C TYR A 107 0.10 -17.25 -13.69
N GLN A 108 1.09 -16.40 -13.98
CA GLN A 108 1.93 -15.74 -12.99
C GLN A 108 1.13 -14.75 -12.16
N GLY A 109 0.21 -14.00 -12.77
CA GLY A 109 -0.66 -13.08 -12.04
C GLY A 109 -1.46 -13.77 -10.94
N ALA A 110 -2.04 -14.94 -11.22
CA ALA A 110 -2.71 -15.75 -10.22
C ALA A 110 -1.71 -16.39 -9.23
N ALA A 111 -0.59 -16.93 -9.71
CA ALA A 111 0.40 -17.58 -8.87
C ALA A 111 1.00 -16.64 -7.82
N THR A 112 1.35 -15.39 -8.19
CA THR A 112 1.85 -14.40 -7.22
C THR A 112 0.76 -13.91 -6.28
N GLY A 113 -0.51 -13.89 -6.72
CA GLY A 113 -1.65 -13.62 -5.85
C GLY A 113 -1.82 -14.68 -4.76
N VAL A 114 -1.66 -15.96 -5.11
CA VAL A 114 -1.64 -17.07 -4.14
C VAL A 114 -0.42 -16.97 -3.22
N GLY A 115 0.75 -16.63 -3.76
CA GLY A 115 1.96 -16.48 -2.95
C GLY A 115 1.91 -15.31 -1.97
N GLY A 116 1.20 -14.23 -2.30
CA GLY A 116 1.08 -13.05 -1.43
C GLY A 116 0.11 -13.22 -0.25
N ILE A 117 -0.91 -14.06 -0.40
CA ILE A 117 -1.93 -14.30 0.63
C ILE A 117 -1.55 -15.40 1.64
N LEU A 118 -0.59 -16.26 1.30
CA LEU A 118 -0.04 -17.32 2.16
C LEU A 118 1.02 -16.80 3.13
#